data_AF-A0A933GPR9-F1
#
_entry.id   AF-A0A933GPR9-F1
#
_cell.length_a   1.000
_cell.length_b   1.000
_cell.length_c   1.000
_cell.angle_alpha   90.00
_cell.angle_beta   90.00
_cell.angle_gamma   90.00
#
_symmetry.space_group_name_H-M   'P 1'
#
loop_
_entity.id
_entity.type
_entity.pdbx_description
1 polymer ?
#
loop_
_entity_poly.entity_id
_entity_poly.type
_entity_poly.pdbx_seq_one_letter_code
_entity_poly.pdbx_strand_id
1 'polypeptide(L)'
;MPVTLPIDVYEVFEKSFGKENAHMVVKSLEATISDVTDYRWKVTKDELLDSIRKEFVTREIFEERFKTLDNKMDERFKSLNFKLNIFLAIAFIALTFANPTFVKLLERLLKF
;
A
#
# COMPACT_ATOMS: atom_id res chain seq x y z
N MET A 1 27.48 6.60 14.98
CA MET A 1 28.46 6.74 13.88
C MET A 1 29.61 7.53 14.46
N PRO A 2 30.86 7.12 14.24
CA PRO A 2 32.01 7.87 14.74
C PRO A 2 32.07 9.24 14.06
N VAL A 3 32.14 10.29 14.86
CA VAL A 3 32.28 11.67 14.40
C VAL A 3 33.68 12.13 14.75
N THR A 4 34.34 12.73 13.77
CA THR A 4 35.66 13.32 13.94
C THR A 4 35.57 14.82 13.67
N LEU A 5 36.13 15.63 14.57
CA LEU A 5 36.18 17.06 14.35
C LEU A 5 37.18 17.39 13.22
N PRO A 6 36.90 18.46 12.45
CA PRO A 6 37.85 18.96 11.46
C PRO A 6 39.21 19.31 12.07
N ILE A 7 40.28 19.15 11.29
CA ILE A 7 41.65 19.30 11.79
C ILE A 7 41.99 20.75 12.19
N ASP A 8 41.43 21.73 11.51
CA ASP A 8 41.51 23.15 11.84
C ASP A 8 40.91 23.45 13.22
N VAL A 9 39.81 22.79 13.58
CA VAL A 9 39.21 22.88 14.92
C VAL A 9 40.17 22.28 15.95
N TYR A 10 40.76 21.11 15.64
CA TYR A 10 41.74 20.46 16.51
C TYR A 10 42.95 21.36 16.80
N GLU A 11 43.50 22.00 15.76
CA GLU A 11 44.63 22.93 15.88
C GLU A 11 44.32 24.14 16.77
N VAL A 12 43.09 24.66 16.71
CA VAL A 12 42.65 25.76 17.59
C VAL A 12 42.61 25.30 19.06
N PHE A 13 42.14 24.09 19.32
CA PHE A 13 42.18 23.50 20.67
C PHE A 13 43.61 23.27 21.14
N GLU A 14 44.50 22.72 20.31
CA GLU A 14 45.92 22.52 20.67
C GLU A 14 46.63 23.83 21.02
N LYS A 15 46.38 24.88 20.22
CA LYS A 15 46.94 26.23 20.47
C LYS A 15 46.44 26.85 21.78
N SER A 16 45.21 26.53 22.19
CA SER A 16 44.58 27.17 23.35
C SER A 16 44.80 26.40 24.67
N PHE A 17 44.76 25.07 24.62
CA PHE A 17 44.76 24.21 25.81
C PHE A 17 46.04 23.37 25.96
N GLY A 18 46.92 23.38 24.95
CA GLY A 18 48.04 22.45 24.85
C GLY A 18 47.61 21.08 24.34
N LYS A 19 48.55 20.34 23.74
CA LYS A 19 48.31 19.09 23.00
C LYS A 19 47.52 18.04 23.77
N GLU A 20 47.86 17.82 25.04
CA GLU A 20 47.25 16.76 25.85
C GLU A 20 45.81 17.09 26.27
N ASN A 21 45.57 18.31 26.77
CA ASN A 21 44.22 18.75 27.14
C ASN A 21 43.31 18.89 25.91
N ALA A 22 43.85 19.38 24.79
CA ALA A 22 43.13 19.46 23.53
C ALA A 22 42.67 18.07 23.06
N HIS A 23 43.55 17.08 23.12
CA HIS A 23 43.21 15.70 22.77
C HIS A 23 42.08 15.15 23.64
N MET A 24 42.15 15.36 24.97
CA MET A 24 41.11 14.92 25.89
C MET A 24 39.75 15.57 25.60
N VAL A 25 39.73 16.88 25.40
CA VAL A 25 38.50 17.64 25.15
C VAL A 25 37.88 17.24 23.81
N VAL A 26 38.69 17.18 22.75
CA VAL A 26 38.22 16.77 21.41
C VAL A 26 37.62 15.38 21.47
N LYS A 27 38.34 14.41 22.04
CA LYS A 27 37.86 13.03 22.10
C LYS A 27 36.54 12.91 22.87
N SER A 28 36.39 13.69 23.94
CA SER A 28 35.15 13.74 24.74
C SER A 28 34.00 14.36 23.94
N LEU A 29 34.26 15.41 23.18
CA LEU A 29 33.28 16.05 22.29
C LEU A 29 32.86 15.11 21.16
N GLU A 30 33.82 14.49 20.48
CA GLU A 30 33.57 13.50 19.43
C GLU A 30 32.70 12.35 19.94
N ALA A 31 33.04 11.79 21.10
CA ALA A 31 32.24 10.73 21.73
C ALA A 31 30.81 11.20 22.02
N THR A 32 30.65 12.38 22.62
CA THR A 32 29.33 12.95 22.94
C THR A 32 28.51 13.18 21.68
N ILE A 33 29.11 13.75 20.63
CA ILE A 33 28.42 14.01 19.35
C ILE A 33 28.04 12.69 18.68
N SER A 34 28.91 11.68 18.72
CA SER A 34 28.61 10.33 18.22
C SER A 34 27.41 9.73 18.93
N ASP A 35 27.38 9.77 20.27
CA ASP A 35 26.28 9.22 21.07
C ASP A 35 24.95 9.91 20.76
N VAL A 36 24.95 11.25 20.69
CA VAL A 36 23.77 12.04 20.34
C VAL A 36 23.30 11.74 18.91
N THR A 37 24.24 11.58 17.98
CA THR A 37 23.93 11.26 16.58
C THR A 37 23.32 9.87 16.46
N ASP A 38 23.85 8.88 17.17
CA ASP A 38 23.30 7.52 17.21
C ASP A 38 21.92 7.47 17.87
N TYR A 39 21.73 8.22 18.95
CA TYR A 39 20.42 8.35 19.58
C TYR A 39 19.39 8.94 18.61
N ARG A 40 19.70 10.10 17.98
CA ARG A 40 18.79 10.73 17.01
C ARG A 40 18.51 9.83 15.82
N TRP A 41 19.51 9.15 15.29
CA TRP A 41 19.31 8.20 14.20
C TRP A 41 18.35 7.08 14.56
N LYS A 42 18.48 6.48 15.76
CA LYS A 42 17.56 5.46 16.24
C LYS A 42 16.14 6.00 16.37
N VAL A 43 15.96 7.12 17.05
CA VAL A 43 14.64 7.74 17.26
C VAL A 43 13.99 8.09 15.92
N THR A 44 14.69 8.78 15.02
CA THR A 44 14.14 9.16 13.71
C THR A 44 13.80 7.93 12.86
N LYS A 45 14.61 6.86 12.93
CA LYS A 45 14.30 5.60 12.25
C LYS A 45 13.02 4.97 12.80
N ASP A 46 12.84 4.95 14.11
CA ASP A 46 11.67 4.36 14.75
C ASP A 46 10.40 5.19 14.45
N GLU A 47 10.50 6.52 14.48
CA GLU A 47 9.42 7.42 14.07
C GLU A 47 9.02 7.24 12.60
N LEU A 48 10.00 7.11 11.69
CA LEU A 48 9.75 6.81 10.28
C LEU A 48 9.12 5.43 10.11
N LEU A 49 9.56 4.43 10.87
CA LEU A 49 8.98 3.09 10.80
C LEU A 49 7.52 3.10 11.28
N ASP A 50 7.22 3.87 12.34
CA ASP A 50 5.87 4.03 12.87
C ASP A 50 4.96 4.80 11.92
N SER A 51 5.44 5.89 11.29
CA SER A 51 4.69 6.64 10.29
C SER A 51 4.39 5.79 9.06
N ILE A 52 5.37 5.05 8.56
CA ILE A 52 5.20 4.08 7.47
C ILE A 52 4.16 3.05 7.87
N ARG A 53 4.23 2.45 9.06
CA ARG A 53 3.23 1.45 9.51
C ARG A 53 1.82 2.01 9.62
N LYS A 54 1.67 3.28 10.01
CA LYS A 54 0.36 3.97 10.07
C LYS A 54 -0.21 4.27 8.68
N GLU A 55 0.64 4.63 7.72
CA GLU A 55 0.21 4.94 6.35
C GLU A 55 0.04 3.68 5.48
N PHE A 56 0.75 2.60 5.79
CA PHE A 56 0.50 1.32 5.16
C PHE A 56 -0.90 0.86 5.52
N VAL A 57 -1.78 0.84 4.50
CA VAL A 57 -3.09 0.20 4.58
C VAL A 57 -2.87 -1.21 5.12
N THR A 58 -3.34 -1.46 6.34
CA THR A 58 -3.14 -2.77 6.94
C THR A 58 -3.79 -3.82 6.06
N ARG A 59 -3.25 -5.04 6.10
CA ARG A 59 -3.78 -6.17 5.35
C ARG A 59 -5.29 -6.33 5.59
N GLU A 60 -5.77 -6.05 6.81
CA GLU A 60 -7.20 -6.12 7.12
C GLU A 60 -8.03 -5.10 6.34
N ILE A 61 -7.61 -3.83 6.29
CA ILE A 61 -8.33 -2.77 5.54
C ILE A 61 -8.34 -3.10 4.05
N PHE A 62 -7.24 -3.63 3.53
CA PHE A 62 -7.16 -4.05 2.14
C PHE A 62 -8.11 -5.22 1.87
N GLU A 63 -8.10 -6.26 2.71
CA GLU A 63 -9.00 -7.42 2.59
C GLU A 63 -10.48 -7.03 2.72
N GLU A 64 -10.82 -6.11 3.63
CA GLU A 64 -12.19 -5.60 3.79
C GLU A 64 -12.67 -4.84 2.54
N ARG A 65 -11.83 -3.95 2.00
CA ARG A 65 -12.14 -3.24 0.75
C ARG A 65 -12.27 -4.22 -0.42
N PHE A 66 -11.42 -5.25 -0.48
CA PHE A 66 -11.46 -6.26 -1.52
C PHE A 66 -12.73 -7.10 -1.45
N LYS A 67 -13.12 -7.57 -0.25
CA LYS A 67 -14.40 -8.26 -0.04
C LYS A 67 -15.60 -7.40 -0.44
N THR A 68 -15.56 -6.12 -0.11
CA THR A 68 -16.64 -5.18 -0.49
C THR A 68 -16.73 -5.01 -2.01
N LEU A 69 -15.59 -4.96 -2.69
CA LEU A 69 -15.52 -4.92 -4.16
C LEU A 69 -16.07 -6.21 -4.78
N ASP A 70 -15.67 -7.36 -4.25
CA ASP A 70 -16.09 -8.68 -4.71
C ASP A 70 -17.62 -8.85 -4.59
N ASN A 71 -18.17 -8.51 -3.42
CA ASN A 71 -19.62 -8.54 -3.19
C ASN A 71 -20.38 -7.62 -4.17
N LYS A 72 -19.87 -6.41 -4.43
CA LYS A 72 -20.49 -5.48 -5.40
C LYS A 72 -20.42 -6.01 -6.83
N MET A 73 -19.34 -6.72 -7.19
CA MET A 73 -19.23 -7.36 -8.49
C MET A 73 -20.25 -8.49 -8.63
N ASP A 74 -20.35 -9.36 -7.63
CA ASP A 74 -21.32 -10.46 -7.60
C ASP A 74 -22.77 -9.98 -7.71
N GLU A 75 -23.13 -8.92 -6.98
CA GLU A 75 -24.46 -8.30 -7.08
C GLU A 75 -24.73 -7.76 -8.49
N ARG A 76 -23.74 -7.09 -9.10
CA ARG A 76 -23.87 -6.59 -10.48
C ARG A 76 -24.02 -7.73 -11.48
N PHE A 77 -23.25 -8.81 -11.34
CA PHE A 77 -23.37 -9.99 -12.20
C PHE A 77 -24.72 -10.67 -12.06
N LYS A 78 -25.23 -10.84 -10.83
CA LYS A 78 -26.58 -11.37 -10.57
C LYS A 78 -27.65 -10.49 -11.22
N SER A 79 -27.54 -9.18 -11.07
CA SER A 79 -28.48 -8.23 -11.69
C SER A 79 -28.46 -8.30 -13.21
N LEU A 80 -27.27 -8.36 -13.82
CA LEU A 80 -27.11 -8.50 -15.25
C LEU A 80 -27.67 -9.82 -15.77
N ASN A 81 -27.38 -10.92 -15.08
CA ASN A 81 -27.90 -12.25 -15.43
C ASN A 81 -29.43 -12.27 -15.39
N PHE A 82 -30.03 -11.69 -14.34
CA PHE A 82 -31.47 -11.57 -14.23
C PHE A 82 -32.08 -10.75 -15.37
N LYS A 83 -31.49 -9.59 -15.70
CA LYS A 83 -31.93 -8.75 -16.81
C LYS A 83 -31.83 -9.47 -18.16
N LEU A 84 -30.72 -10.17 -18.40
CA LEU A 84 -30.51 -10.98 -19.61
C LEU A 84 -31.55 -12.09 -19.71
N ASN A 85 -31.81 -12.83 -18.63
CA ASN A 85 -32.80 -13.91 -18.63
C ASN A 85 -34.20 -13.39 -18.96
N ILE A 86 -34.62 -12.26 -18.37
CA ILE A 86 -35.91 -11.63 -18.70
C ILE A 86 -35.93 -11.17 -20.16
N PHE A 87 -34.88 -10.50 -20.62
CA PHE A 87 -34.79 -10.03 -22.00
C PHE A 87 -34.89 -11.20 -22.99
N LEU A 88 -34.15 -12.28 -22.75
CA LEU A 88 -34.20 -13.49 -23.57
C LEU A 88 -35.59 -14.13 -23.57
N ALA A 89 -36.25 -14.22 -22.41
CA ALA A 89 -37.61 -14.75 -22.32
C ALA A 89 -38.61 -13.94 -23.16
N ILE A 90 -38.55 -12.60 -23.04
CA ILE A 90 -39.40 -11.70 -23.84
C ILE A 90 -39.08 -11.82 -25.33
N ALA A 91 -37.80 -11.85 -25.70
CA ALA A 91 -37.38 -12.01 -27.09
C ALA A 91 -37.85 -13.34 -27.68
N PHE A 92 -37.77 -14.42 -26.90
CA PHE A 92 -38.23 -15.74 -27.31
C PHE A 92 -39.74 -15.77 -27.55
N ILE A 93 -40.52 -15.17 -26.65
CA ILE A 93 -41.98 -15.00 -26.82
C ILE A 93 -42.28 -14.17 -28.08
N ALA A 94 -41.63 -13.02 -28.24
CA ALA A 94 -41.83 -12.14 -29.38
C ALA A 94 -41.51 -12.84 -30.71
N LEU A 95 -40.40 -13.58 -30.79
CA LEU A 95 -40.03 -14.37 -31.97
C LEU A 95 -41.01 -15.50 -32.27
N THR A 96 -41.55 -16.14 -31.23
CA THR A 96 -42.58 -17.19 -31.35
C THR A 96 -43.87 -16.62 -31.95
N PHE A 97 -44.31 -15.43 -31.49
CA PHE A 97 -45.50 -14.78 -32.03
C PHE A 97 -45.28 -14.15 -33.42
N ALA A 98 -44.11 -13.58 -33.69
CA ALA A 98 -43.84 -12.85 -34.92
C ALA A 98 -43.40 -13.75 -36.10
N ASN A 99 -42.95 -14.99 -35.84
CA ASN A 99 -42.42 -15.87 -36.89
C ASN A 99 -42.86 -17.33 -36.75
N PRO A 100 -43.81 -17.82 -37.59
CA PRO A 100 -44.24 -19.22 -37.61
C PRO A 100 -43.12 -20.22 -37.93
N THR A 101 -42.06 -19.79 -38.61
CA THR A 101 -40.88 -20.63 -38.91
C THR A 101 -40.07 -20.90 -37.65
N PHE A 102 -39.99 -19.93 -36.74
CA PHE A 102 -39.34 -20.10 -35.44
C PHE A 102 -40.10 -21.10 -34.57
N VAL A 103 -41.43 -21.07 -34.58
CA VAL A 103 -42.27 -22.07 -33.88
C VAL A 103 -41.96 -23.50 -34.34
N LYS A 104 -41.90 -23.72 -35.66
CA LYS A 104 -41.55 -25.04 -36.23
C LYS A 104 -40.13 -25.48 -35.87
N LEU A 105 -39.19 -24.55 -35.72
CA LEU A 105 -37.83 -24.84 -35.24
C LEU A 105 -37.85 -25.27 -33.77
N LEU A 106 -38.68 -24.63 -32.93
CA LEU A 106 -38.85 -25.00 -31.53
C LEU A 106 -39.47 -26.39 -31.37
N GLU A 107 -40.53 -26.71 -32.11
CA GLU A 107 -41.13 -28.06 -32.14
C GLU A 107 -40.07 -29.13 -32.42
N ARG A 108 -39.25 -28.91 -33.45
CA ARG A 108 -38.15 -29.81 -33.81
C ARG A 108 -37.06 -29.92 -32.73
N LEU A 109 -36.69 -28.82 -32.08
CA LEU A 109 -35.65 -28.79 -31.05
C LEU A 109 -36.10 -29.42 -29.73
N LEU A 110 -37.34 -29.17 -29.33
CA LEU A 110 -37.89 -29.60 -28.05
C LEU A 110 -38.58 -30.98 -28.13
N LYS A 111 -38.66 -31.58 -29.32
CA LYS A 111 -39.28 -32.89 -29.59
C LYS A 111 -40.75 -32.97 -29.13
N PHE A 112 -41.50 -31.90 -29.34
CA PHE A 112 -42.96 -31.90 -29.27
C PHE A 112 -43.54 -31.84 -30.69
#